data_AF-A0LQP0-F1
#
_entry.id   AF-A0LQP0-F1
#
_cell.length_a   1.000
_cell.length_b   1.000
_cell.length_c   1.000
_cell.angle_alpha   90.00
_cell.angle_beta   90.00
_cell.angle_gamma   90.00
#
_symmetry.space_group_name_H-M   'P 1'
#
loop_
_entity.id
_entity.type
_entity.pdbx_description
1 polymer ?
#
loop_
_entity_poly.entity_id
_entity_poly.type
_entity_poly.pdbx_seq_one_letter_code
_entity_poly.pdbx_strand_id
1 'polypeptide(L)'
;MTDSAKPQNPDPGHESRRVAPLAGSPRSPFLIEFPEDSFTAVFLGREKRFLVEAERNGHLFQAHCNNSGSMLGLLRPGSDILLSVSPNPSRRLPYTLESIKLGSHWVGVNTLVPNRILRLAWDRGILPELIGYDRFQNEKTSGESRLDAFAEGPAGQVWIEAKNVTLVEDDVACFPDAVTVRGQKHMRELTALARAGRRAACFFLVQRPDASCFAPADFIDPVYAELFHAAVHAGVEIWPYEAVVTRQGIALGRRLKVVGH
;
A
#
# COMPACT_ATOMS: atom_id res chain seq x y z
N MET A 1 -8.50 41.48 -20.84
CA MET A 1 -7.81 40.25 -20.37
C MET A 1 -8.74 39.58 -19.40
N THR A 2 -9.38 38.49 -19.81
CA THR A 2 -10.33 37.73 -18.97
C THR A 2 -9.54 36.84 -18.03
N ASP A 3 -9.66 37.13 -16.73
CA ASP A 3 -9.05 36.38 -15.64
C ASP A 3 -9.78 35.04 -15.48
N SER A 4 -9.20 33.98 -16.04
CA SER A 4 -9.76 32.63 -15.95
C SER A 4 -9.46 32.07 -14.56
N ALA A 5 -10.40 32.25 -13.63
CA ALA A 5 -10.38 31.63 -12.32
C ALA A 5 -10.22 30.10 -12.46
N LYS A 6 -9.09 29.57 -12.00
CA LYS A 6 -8.86 28.12 -11.88
C LYS A 6 -9.87 27.53 -10.88
N PRO A 7 -10.49 26.38 -11.19
CA PRO A 7 -11.38 25.72 -10.25
C PRO A 7 -10.59 25.27 -9.01
N GLN A 8 -11.03 25.71 -7.84
CA GLN A 8 -10.58 25.16 -6.57
C GLN A 8 -11.05 23.71 -6.52
N ASN A 9 -10.08 22.79 -6.46
CA ASN A 9 -10.36 21.38 -6.21
C ASN A 9 -10.97 21.28 -4.80
N PRO A 10 -12.10 20.59 -4.59
CA PRO A 10 -12.65 20.44 -3.26
C PRO A 10 -11.61 19.81 -2.32
N ASP A 11 -11.55 20.32 -1.11
CA ASP A 11 -10.68 19.84 -0.03
C ASP A 11 -10.84 18.31 0.09
N PRO A 12 -9.76 17.51 -0.02
CA PRO A 12 -9.85 16.05 0.02
C PRO A 12 -10.38 15.57 1.38
N GLY A 13 -11.68 15.30 1.41
CA GLY A 13 -12.43 14.51 2.38
C GLY A 13 -11.85 14.43 3.79
N HIS A 14 -12.20 15.40 4.65
CA HIS A 14 -12.01 15.27 6.10
C HIS A 14 -13.14 14.43 6.69
N GLU A 15 -12.82 13.33 7.36
CA GLU A 15 -13.82 12.46 7.97
C GLU A 15 -13.51 12.19 9.45
N SER A 16 -14.56 12.27 10.26
CA SER A 16 -14.55 11.96 11.70
C SER A 16 -15.11 10.57 11.93
N ARG A 17 -14.50 9.83 12.85
CA ARG A 17 -14.96 8.48 13.21
C ARG A 17 -16.34 8.53 13.85
N ARG A 18 -17.34 7.88 13.24
CA ARG A 18 -18.63 7.59 13.92
C ARG A 18 -18.39 6.50 14.95
N VAL A 19 -18.46 6.85 16.23
CA VAL A 19 -18.43 5.90 17.34
C VAL A 19 -19.74 5.13 17.35
N ALA A 20 -19.78 3.94 16.74
CA ALA A 20 -20.77 2.92 17.06
C ALA A 20 -20.27 1.53 16.60
N PRO A 21 -20.10 0.56 17.52
CA PRO A 21 -20.02 -0.84 17.12
C PRO A 21 -21.42 -1.24 16.63
N LEU A 22 -21.59 -1.41 15.32
CA LEU A 22 -22.79 -2.02 14.78
C LEU A 22 -22.83 -3.48 15.26
N ALA A 23 -23.74 -3.77 16.19
CA ALA A 23 -24.19 -5.12 16.51
C ALA A 23 -24.92 -5.68 15.28
N GLY A 24 -24.39 -6.73 14.65
CA GLY A 24 -25.06 -7.41 13.54
C GLY A 24 -24.10 -7.98 12.51
N SER A 25 -24.11 -9.30 12.38
CA SER A 25 -23.34 -10.15 11.47
C SER A 25 -21.83 -10.23 11.74
N PRO A 26 -21.18 -11.42 11.61
CA PRO A 26 -19.73 -11.50 11.55
C PRO A 26 -19.27 -10.64 10.39
N ARG A 27 -18.60 -9.53 10.69
CA ARG A 27 -18.00 -8.69 9.65
C ARG A 27 -17.03 -9.58 8.87
N SER A 28 -17.10 -9.46 7.55
CA SER A 28 -16.12 -10.07 6.66
C SER A 28 -14.70 -9.82 7.20
N PRO A 29 -13.83 -10.86 7.22
CA PRO A 29 -12.45 -10.68 7.66
C PRO A 29 -11.70 -9.72 6.73
N PHE A 30 -12.19 -9.52 5.50
CA PHE A 30 -11.57 -8.65 4.52
C PHE A 30 -11.84 -7.18 4.84
N LEU A 31 -10.78 -6.37 4.76
CA LEU A 31 -10.88 -4.92 4.72
C LEU A 31 -11.28 -4.46 3.32
N ILE A 32 -10.66 -5.07 2.30
CA ILE A 32 -10.98 -4.87 0.89
C ILE A 32 -11.54 -6.17 0.34
N GLU A 33 -12.75 -6.13 -0.19
CA GLU A 33 -13.33 -7.21 -0.97
C GLU A 33 -13.15 -6.91 -2.45
N PHE A 34 -12.76 -7.92 -3.22
CA PHE A 34 -12.72 -7.80 -4.67
C PHE A 34 -14.14 -7.93 -5.24
N PRO A 35 -14.46 -7.22 -6.34
CA PRO A 35 -15.74 -7.37 -7.03
C PRO A 35 -16.08 -8.84 -7.34
N GLU A 36 -17.36 -9.21 -7.26
CA GLU A 36 -17.82 -10.59 -7.49
C GLU A 36 -17.46 -11.12 -8.90
N ASP A 37 -17.37 -10.22 -9.87
CA ASP A 37 -16.97 -10.51 -11.24
C ASP A 37 -15.44 -10.53 -11.44
N SER A 38 -14.65 -10.42 -10.37
CA SER A 38 -13.19 -10.62 -10.43
C SER A 38 -12.86 -12.06 -10.81
N PHE A 39 -11.80 -12.25 -11.59
CA PHE A 39 -11.46 -13.56 -12.13
C PHE A 39 -9.96 -13.80 -12.25
N THR A 40 -9.60 -15.09 -12.28
CA THR A 40 -8.23 -15.51 -12.57
C THR A 40 -7.99 -15.62 -14.07
N ALA A 41 -6.83 -15.13 -14.52
CA ALA A 41 -6.31 -15.27 -15.87
C ALA A 41 -4.84 -15.68 -15.82
N VAL A 42 -4.27 -16.07 -16.97
CA VAL A 42 -2.85 -16.38 -17.13
C VAL A 42 -2.12 -15.12 -17.58
N PHE A 43 -1.07 -14.72 -16.86
CA PHE A 43 -0.21 -13.60 -17.24
C PHE A 43 0.58 -13.93 -18.51
N LEU A 44 0.48 -13.09 -19.52
CA LEU A 44 1.27 -13.20 -20.75
C LEU A 44 2.49 -12.29 -20.69
N GLY A 45 2.30 -11.03 -20.28
CA GLY A 45 3.39 -10.05 -20.25
C GLY A 45 2.96 -8.67 -19.76
N ARG A 46 3.96 -7.81 -19.52
CA ARG A 46 3.80 -6.39 -19.20
C ARG A 46 4.58 -5.56 -20.20
N GLU A 47 4.04 -5.36 -21.39
CA GLU A 47 4.74 -4.67 -22.49
C GLU A 47 5.02 -3.19 -22.19
N LYS A 48 4.10 -2.53 -21.48
CA LYS A 48 4.22 -1.13 -21.07
C LYS A 48 4.08 -1.04 -19.56
N ARG A 49 4.69 0.00 -18.97
CA ARG A 49 4.77 0.20 -17.51
C ARG A 49 3.47 -0.02 -16.75
N PHE A 50 2.32 0.29 -17.36
CA PHE A 50 1.00 0.21 -16.73
C PHE A 50 0.00 -0.72 -17.45
N LEU A 51 0.45 -1.52 -18.42
CA LEU A 51 -0.40 -2.40 -19.21
C LEU A 51 0.08 -3.86 -19.05
N VAL A 52 -0.81 -4.70 -18.54
CA VAL A 52 -0.60 -6.14 -18.44
C VAL A 52 -1.54 -6.83 -19.41
N GLU A 53 -0.99 -7.81 -20.11
CA GLU A 53 -1.74 -8.70 -21.00
C GLU A 53 -1.90 -10.06 -20.35
N ALA A 54 -3.10 -10.62 -20.50
CA ALA A 54 -3.48 -11.87 -19.88
C ALA A 54 -4.42 -12.67 -20.78
N GLU A 55 -4.49 -13.97 -20.56
CA GLU A 55 -5.39 -14.87 -21.27
C GLU A 55 -6.30 -15.63 -20.31
N ARG A 56 -7.56 -15.83 -20.69
CA ARG A 56 -8.44 -16.80 -20.04
C ARG A 56 -9.31 -17.48 -21.09
N ASN A 57 -9.25 -18.81 -21.15
CA ASN A 57 -10.05 -19.62 -22.07
C ASN A 57 -9.94 -19.13 -23.53
N GLY A 58 -8.72 -18.87 -24.02
CA GLY A 58 -8.48 -18.37 -25.38
C GLY A 58 -8.83 -16.90 -25.62
N HIS A 59 -9.39 -16.19 -24.64
CA HIS A 59 -9.70 -14.76 -24.75
C HIS A 59 -8.57 -13.92 -24.15
N LEU A 60 -8.17 -12.88 -24.88
CA LEU A 60 -7.17 -11.92 -24.42
C LEU A 60 -7.80 -10.79 -23.61
N PHE A 61 -7.12 -10.41 -22.54
CA PHE A 61 -7.51 -9.35 -21.62
C PHE A 61 -6.37 -8.36 -21.45
N GLN A 62 -6.71 -7.09 -21.33
CA GLN A 62 -5.78 -6.02 -21.02
C GLN A 62 -6.17 -5.35 -19.70
N ALA A 63 -5.26 -5.40 -18.74
CA ALA A 63 -5.47 -4.87 -17.40
C ALA A 63 -4.51 -3.71 -17.11
N HIS A 64 -5.02 -2.73 -16.36
CA HIS A 64 -4.19 -1.69 -15.78
C HIS A 64 -3.38 -2.26 -14.61
N CYS A 65 -2.08 -2.06 -14.63
CA CYS A 65 -1.20 -2.28 -13.49
C CYS A 65 -0.75 -0.92 -12.98
N ASN A 66 -1.12 -0.51 -11.76
CA ASN A 66 -0.63 0.73 -11.17
C ASN A 66 0.71 0.56 -10.44
N ASN A 67 1.22 -0.67 -10.37
CA ASN A 67 2.55 -0.94 -9.87
C ASN A 67 3.59 -0.60 -10.95
N SER A 68 4.23 0.54 -10.74
CA SER A 68 5.23 1.07 -11.64
C SER A 68 6.64 0.50 -11.39
N GLY A 69 6.81 -0.27 -10.31
CA GLY A 69 8.07 -0.86 -9.87
C GLY A 69 8.49 -2.08 -10.69
N SER A 70 9.62 -2.67 -10.29
CA SER A 70 10.19 -3.83 -10.95
C SER A 70 9.27 -5.04 -10.80
N MET A 71 8.55 -5.15 -9.67
CA MET A 71 7.85 -6.36 -9.27
C MET A 71 8.79 -7.57 -9.32
N LEU A 72 9.99 -7.37 -8.74
CA LEU A 72 11.10 -8.30 -8.80
C LEU A 72 10.65 -9.71 -8.41
N GLY A 73 10.93 -10.68 -9.29
CA GLY A 73 10.57 -12.09 -9.11
C GLY A 73 9.13 -12.48 -9.50
N LEU A 74 8.21 -11.53 -9.71
CA LEU A 74 6.77 -11.83 -9.89
C LEU A 74 6.31 -11.96 -11.35
N LEU A 75 6.93 -11.24 -12.28
CA LEU A 75 6.44 -11.11 -13.67
C LEU A 75 6.88 -12.27 -14.56
N ARG A 76 6.39 -13.48 -14.26
CA ARG A 76 6.70 -14.69 -15.03
C ARG A 76 5.52 -15.04 -15.94
N PRO A 77 5.69 -15.04 -17.28
CA PRO A 77 4.68 -15.58 -18.20
C PRO A 77 4.21 -16.96 -17.76
N GLY A 78 2.90 -17.18 -17.81
CA GLY A 78 2.26 -18.40 -17.32
C GLY A 78 1.77 -18.34 -15.87
N SER A 79 2.13 -17.31 -15.08
CA SER A 79 1.61 -17.16 -13.72
C SER A 79 0.10 -16.86 -13.70
N ASP A 80 -0.62 -17.45 -12.75
CA ASP A 80 -2.00 -17.04 -12.46
C ASP A 80 -2.01 -15.60 -11.93
N ILE A 81 -2.94 -14.78 -12.41
CA ILE A 81 -3.18 -13.42 -11.91
C ILE A 81 -4.65 -13.23 -11.58
N LEU A 82 -4.94 -12.35 -10.63
CA LEU A 82 -6.30 -11.93 -10.30
C LEU A 82 -6.58 -10.55 -10.92
N LEU A 83 -7.61 -10.51 -11.75
CA LEU A 83 -8.11 -9.28 -12.37
C LEU A 83 -9.44 -8.90 -11.75
N SER A 84 -9.58 -7.64 -11.36
CA SER A 84 -10.85 -7.03 -10.96
C SER A 84 -11.43 -6.21 -12.11
N VAL A 85 -12.76 -6.13 -12.18
CA VAL A 85 -13.47 -5.25 -13.11
C VAL A 85 -13.57 -3.86 -12.49
N SER A 86 -13.25 -2.83 -13.28
CA SER A 86 -13.44 -1.45 -12.87
C SER A 86 -14.93 -1.11 -12.84
N PRO A 87 -15.44 -0.49 -11.77
CA PRO A 87 -16.83 -0.03 -11.74
C PRO A 87 -17.07 1.18 -12.66
N ASN A 88 -16.01 1.79 -13.20
CA ASN A 88 -16.13 2.90 -14.14
C ASN A 88 -16.16 2.39 -15.59
N PRO A 89 -17.33 2.39 -16.27
CA PRO A 89 -17.45 1.91 -17.64
C PRO A 89 -16.71 2.79 -18.66
N SER A 90 -16.34 4.03 -18.30
CA SER A 90 -15.60 4.94 -19.18
C SER A 90 -14.09 4.67 -19.20
N ARG A 91 -13.60 3.72 -18.41
CA ARG A 91 -12.17 3.46 -18.29
C ARG A 91 -11.65 2.74 -19.53
N ARG A 92 -10.58 3.28 -20.13
CA ARG A 92 -9.91 2.67 -21.31
C ARG A 92 -9.47 1.23 -21.09
N LEU A 93 -9.00 0.91 -19.88
CA LEU A 93 -8.65 -0.44 -19.46
C LEU A 93 -9.67 -0.90 -18.40
N PRO A 94 -10.65 -1.75 -18.77
CA PRO A 94 -11.74 -2.10 -17.88
C PRO A 94 -11.28 -2.98 -16.71
N TYR A 95 -10.12 -3.63 -16.81
CA TYR A 95 -9.60 -4.50 -15.76
C TYR A 95 -8.45 -3.86 -14.97
N THR A 96 -8.28 -4.26 -13.72
CA THR A 96 -7.11 -3.92 -12.89
C THR A 96 -6.41 -5.19 -12.45
N LEU A 97 -5.08 -5.20 -12.51
CA LEU A 97 -4.28 -6.26 -11.92
C LEU A 97 -4.22 -6.06 -10.40
N GLU A 98 -4.83 -6.97 -9.66
CA GLU A 98 -4.88 -6.91 -8.20
C GLU A 98 -3.74 -7.72 -7.55
N SER A 99 -3.57 -8.97 -7.98
CA SER A 99 -2.56 -9.87 -7.42
C SER A 99 -1.99 -10.84 -8.46
N ILE A 100 -0.78 -11.32 -8.20
CA ILE A 100 -0.09 -12.35 -8.99
C ILE A 100 0.18 -13.53 -8.07
N LYS A 101 -0.02 -14.75 -8.56
CA LYS A 101 0.30 -15.97 -7.81
C LYS A 101 1.79 -16.26 -7.87
N LEU A 102 2.38 -16.49 -6.70
CA LEU A 102 3.76 -16.92 -6.51
C LEU A 102 3.74 -18.21 -5.69
N GLY A 103 4.07 -19.33 -6.34
CA GLY A 103 3.93 -20.65 -5.72
C GLY A 103 2.49 -20.94 -5.31
N SER A 104 2.26 -21.15 -4.02
CA SER A 104 0.93 -21.39 -3.43
C SER A 104 0.22 -20.12 -2.94
N HIS A 105 0.89 -18.96 -2.96
CA HIS A 105 0.39 -17.72 -2.37
C HIS A 105 -0.01 -16.67 -3.41
N TRP A 106 -0.93 -15.80 -3.05
CA TRP A 106 -1.27 -14.61 -3.82
C TRP A 106 -0.49 -13.41 -3.30
N VAL A 107 0.09 -12.63 -4.21
CA VAL A 107 0.84 -11.42 -3.88
C VAL A 107 0.11 -10.21 -4.44
N GLY A 108 -0.41 -9.35 -3.55
CA GLY A 108 -1.10 -8.12 -3.94
C GLY A 108 -0.14 -7.10 -4.55
N VAL A 109 -0.31 -6.80 -5.83
CA VAL A 109 0.57 -5.87 -6.55
C VAL A 109 -0.02 -4.48 -6.68
N ASN A 110 -1.32 -4.30 -6.46
CA ASN A 110 -1.99 -3.01 -6.56
C ASN A 110 -1.47 -2.01 -5.50
N THR A 111 -0.77 -0.97 -5.95
CA THR A 111 -0.07 0.00 -5.08
C THR A 111 -1.00 0.98 -4.35
N LEU A 112 -2.30 0.98 -4.65
CA LEU A 112 -3.30 1.75 -3.90
C LEU A 112 -3.80 1.00 -2.66
N VAL A 113 -3.52 -0.30 -2.56
CA VAL A 113 -3.99 -1.14 -1.46
C VAL A 113 -3.45 -0.69 -0.10
N PRO A 114 -2.15 -0.37 0.10
CA PRO A 114 -1.64 0.04 1.41
C PRO A 114 -2.42 1.22 2.02
N ASN A 115 -2.66 2.28 1.26
CA ASN A 115 -3.39 3.46 1.74
C ASN A 115 -4.84 3.11 2.11
N ARG A 116 -5.50 2.29 1.29
CA ARG A 116 -6.87 1.82 1.55
C ARG A 116 -6.93 0.95 2.81
N ILE A 117 -6.01 0.01 2.96
CA ILE A 117 -5.92 -0.85 4.14
C ILE A 117 -5.66 -0.02 5.39
N LEU A 118 -4.73 0.94 5.34
CA LEU A 118 -4.44 1.84 6.45
C LEU A 118 -5.69 2.61 6.90
N ARG A 119 -6.41 3.22 5.94
CA ARG A 119 -7.66 3.93 6.20
C ARG A 119 -8.74 3.02 6.80
N LEU A 120 -8.97 1.85 6.20
CA LEU A 120 -10.00 0.91 6.65
C LEU A 120 -9.65 0.28 8.02
N ALA A 121 -8.37 0.07 8.30
CA ALA A 121 -7.91 -0.40 9.60
C ALA A 121 -8.11 0.65 10.70
N TRP A 122 -7.91 1.94 10.37
CA TRP A 122 -8.26 3.06 11.24
C TRP A 122 -9.77 3.15 11.48
N ASP A 123 -10.60 3.11 10.42
CA ASP A 123 -12.07 3.15 10.55
C ASP A 123 -12.58 2.05 11.49
N ARG A 124 -12.07 0.81 11.29
CA ARG A 124 -12.43 -0.36 12.12
C ARG A 124 -11.75 -0.35 13.49
N GLY A 125 -10.76 0.50 13.73
CA GLY A 125 -10.02 0.59 15.00
C GLY A 125 -9.21 -0.65 15.32
N ILE A 126 -8.68 -1.32 14.29
CA ILE A 126 -7.93 -2.57 14.44
C ILE A 126 -6.42 -2.37 14.28
N LEU A 127 -5.97 -1.17 13.96
CA LEU A 127 -4.55 -0.82 13.93
C LEU A 127 -4.16 -0.16 15.27
N PRO A 128 -3.40 -0.84 16.15
CA PRO A 128 -3.11 -0.36 17.49
C PRO A 128 -2.46 1.03 17.55
N GLU A 129 -1.58 1.33 16.60
CA GLU A 129 -0.83 2.59 16.53
C GLU A 129 -1.71 3.81 16.28
N LEU A 130 -2.93 3.59 15.76
CA LEU A 130 -3.93 4.61 15.45
C LEU A 130 -5.11 4.64 16.43
N ILE A 131 -5.00 3.96 17.58
CA ILE A 131 -5.95 4.15 18.67
C ILE A 131 -5.80 5.57 19.24
N GLY A 132 -6.92 6.25 19.49
CA GLY A 132 -6.95 7.61 20.04
C GLY A 132 -6.84 8.73 18.98
N TYR A 133 -6.87 8.38 17.69
CA TYR A 133 -7.03 9.34 16.59
C TYR A 133 -8.44 9.24 16.04
N ASP A 134 -9.20 10.32 16.10
CA ASP A 134 -10.62 10.38 15.72
C ASP A 134 -10.86 11.04 14.36
N ARG A 135 -9.79 11.54 13.73
CA ARG A 135 -9.76 12.11 12.38
C ARG A 135 -8.62 11.50 11.56
N PHE A 136 -8.90 11.27 10.28
CA PHE A 136 -7.94 10.73 9.32
C PHE A 136 -8.08 11.43 7.97
N GLN A 137 -6.96 11.87 7.41
CA GLN A 137 -6.88 12.53 6.11
C GLN A 137 -5.94 11.73 5.20
N ASN A 138 -6.41 11.41 4.00
CA ASN A 138 -5.58 10.83 2.95
C ASN A 138 -4.75 11.92 2.27
N GLU A 139 -3.56 11.56 1.80
CA GLU A 139 -2.73 12.39 0.91
C GLU A 139 -2.47 13.83 1.45
N LYS A 140 -2.12 13.98 2.73
CA LYS A 140 -1.86 15.29 3.33
C LYS A 140 -0.48 15.83 2.96
N THR A 141 -0.42 17.11 2.59
CA THR A 141 0.85 17.79 2.29
C THR A 141 1.62 18.16 3.56
N SER A 142 2.91 17.85 3.57
CA SER A 142 3.91 18.28 4.56
C SER A 142 5.12 18.84 3.82
N GLY A 143 5.32 20.16 3.90
CA GLY A 143 6.38 20.83 3.14
C GLY A 143 6.17 20.65 1.63
N GLU A 144 7.16 20.06 0.95
CA GLU A 144 7.14 19.83 -0.50
C GLU A 144 6.60 18.47 -0.93
N SER A 145 6.15 17.63 0.01
CA SER A 145 5.68 16.29 -0.30
C SER A 145 4.31 16.02 0.26
N ARG A 146 3.66 15.04 -0.36
CA ARG A 146 2.33 14.58 -0.01
C ARG A 146 2.48 13.18 0.56
N LEU A 147 2.31 13.08 1.87
CA LEU A 147 2.36 11.82 2.60
C LEU A 147 1.01 11.13 2.51
N ASP A 148 1.03 9.80 2.49
CA ASP A 148 -0.17 8.99 2.22
C ASP A 148 -1.30 9.19 3.22
N ALA A 149 -0.97 9.47 4.48
CA ALA A 149 -1.96 9.73 5.52
C ALA A 149 -1.49 10.67 6.63
N PHE A 150 -2.47 11.30 7.27
CA PHE A 150 -2.34 12.06 8.50
C PHE A 150 -3.51 11.73 9.41
N ALA A 151 -3.23 11.43 10.67
CA ALA A 151 -4.26 11.22 11.68
C ALA A 151 -4.07 12.19 12.85
N GLU A 152 -5.17 12.67 13.41
CA GLU A 152 -5.19 13.52 14.59
C GLU A 152 -6.30 13.12 15.57
N GLY A 153 -6.11 13.46 16.84
CA GLY A 153 -7.10 13.24 17.89
C GLY A 153 -6.50 13.44 19.28
N PRO A 154 -7.16 12.94 20.35
CA PRO A 154 -6.65 13.00 21.71
C PRO A 154 -5.23 12.43 21.90
N ALA A 155 -4.81 11.47 21.07
CA ALA A 155 -3.46 10.91 21.09
C ALA A 155 -2.38 11.82 20.44
N GLY A 156 -2.78 12.97 19.86
CA GLY A 156 -1.89 13.91 19.18
C GLY A 156 -2.05 13.86 17.66
N GLN A 157 -0.93 13.93 16.94
CA GLN A 157 -0.88 13.91 15.47
C GLN A 157 0.15 12.90 15.00
N VAL A 158 -0.12 12.20 13.90
CA VAL A 158 0.83 11.30 13.25
C VAL A 158 0.79 11.44 11.73
N TRP A 159 1.96 11.50 11.13
CA TRP A 159 2.17 11.55 9.68
C TRP A 159 2.65 10.18 9.19
N ILE A 160 2.04 9.65 8.14
CA ILE A 160 2.24 8.26 7.74
C ILE A 160 2.49 8.19 6.23
N GLU A 161 3.58 7.53 5.86
CA GLU A 161 3.81 7.07 4.49
C GLU A 161 3.50 5.57 4.42
N ALA A 162 2.79 5.13 3.39
CA ALA A 162 2.47 3.72 3.20
C ALA A 162 3.22 3.14 2.00
N LYS A 163 3.65 1.88 2.12
CA LYS A 163 4.41 1.18 1.08
C LYS A 163 3.80 -0.17 0.78
N ASN A 164 3.79 -0.53 -0.49
CA ASN A 164 3.45 -1.88 -0.93
C ASN A 164 4.74 -2.70 -0.98
N VAL A 165 4.79 -3.79 -0.21
CA VAL A 165 6.00 -4.64 -0.11
C VAL A 165 5.69 -6.01 -0.69
N THR A 166 6.44 -6.38 -1.72
CA THR A 166 6.28 -7.67 -2.41
C THR A 166 7.57 -8.49 -2.49
N LEU A 167 8.72 -7.90 -2.11
CA LEU A 167 10.01 -8.58 -2.09
C LEU A 167 10.17 -9.28 -0.73
N VAL A 168 10.53 -10.57 -0.78
CA VAL A 168 10.95 -11.35 0.38
C VAL A 168 12.16 -12.17 -0.05
N GLU A 169 13.24 -12.07 0.73
CA GLU A 169 14.49 -12.82 0.57
C GLU A 169 14.77 -13.55 1.90
N ASP A 170 15.00 -14.86 1.86
CA ASP A 170 15.26 -15.70 3.04
C ASP A 170 14.33 -15.43 4.24
N ASP A 171 13.01 -15.46 3.99
CA ASP A 171 11.93 -15.17 4.97
C ASP A 171 11.93 -13.73 5.54
N VAL A 172 12.67 -12.80 4.94
CA VAL A 172 12.69 -11.37 5.32
C VAL A 172 11.96 -10.55 4.26
N ALA A 173 10.89 -9.85 4.65
CA ALA A 173 10.27 -8.86 3.78
C ALA A 173 11.17 -7.64 3.62
N CYS A 174 11.45 -7.27 2.38
CA CYS A 174 12.44 -6.26 2.04
C CYS A 174 11.80 -5.12 1.25
N PHE A 175 12.18 -3.88 1.55
CA PHE A 175 11.80 -2.72 0.73
C PHE A 175 12.99 -1.77 0.56
N PRO A 176 13.24 -1.25 -0.66
CA PRO A 176 12.44 -1.37 -1.89
C PRO A 176 12.78 -2.59 -2.76
N ASP A 177 12.05 -2.79 -3.87
CA ASP A 177 12.34 -3.79 -4.92
C ASP A 177 13.11 -3.22 -6.14
N ALA A 178 13.42 -1.92 -6.11
CA ALA A 178 14.30 -1.19 -7.01
C ALA A 178 14.78 0.10 -6.33
N VAL A 179 15.88 0.69 -6.80
CA VAL A 179 16.36 2.01 -6.33
C VAL A 179 15.25 3.05 -6.41
N THR A 180 15.01 3.78 -5.32
CA THR A 180 13.86 4.69 -5.19
C THR A 180 14.22 6.07 -4.65
N VAL A 181 14.52 7.00 -5.55
CA VAL A 181 14.76 8.42 -5.20
C VAL A 181 13.55 9.04 -4.47
N ARG A 182 12.32 8.68 -4.87
CA ARG A 182 11.10 9.13 -4.19
C ARG A 182 11.03 8.56 -2.76
N GLY A 183 11.32 7.28 -2.57
CA GLY A 183 11.36 6.67 -1.25
C GLY A 183 12.41 7.31 -0.34
N GLN A 184 13.61 7.57 -0.88
CA GLN A 184 14.67 8.29 -0.18
C GLN A 184 14.23 9.70 0.24
N LYS A 185 13.55 10.47 -0.64
CA LYS A 185 13.00 11.78 -0.30
C LYS A 185 12.02 11.68 0.88
N HIS A 186 11.07 10.75 0.83
CA HIS A 186 10.08 10.58 1.88
C HIS A 186 10.71 10.18 3.22
N MET A 187 11.74 9.32 3.23
CA MET A 187 12.46 8.98 4.47
C MET A 187 13.14 10.21 5.11
N ARG A 188 13.73 11.10 4.30
CA ARG A 188 14.31 12.36 4.80
C ARG A 188 13.24 13.27 5.40
N GLU A 189 12.06 13.34 4.80
CA GLU A 189 10.95 14.17 5.28
C GLU A 189 10.35 13.64 6.58
N LEU A 190 10.16 12.33 6.69
CA LEU A 190 9.72 11.70 7.94
C LEU A 190 10.77 11.89 9.05
N THR A 191 12.06 11.77 8.71
CA THR A 191 13.17 12.08 9.64
C THR A 191 13.09 13.53 10.12
N ALA A 192 12.82 14.48 9.21
CA ALA A 192 12.68 15.89 9.56
C ALA A 192 11.47 16.15 10.47
N LEU A 193 10.33 15.48 10.21
CA LEU A 193 9.15 15.54 11.08
C LEU A 193 9.47 15.02 12.49
N ALA A 194 10.11 13.85 12.59
CA ALA A 194 10.49 13.25 13.86
C ALA A 194 11.46 14.16 14.66
N ARG A 195 12.48 14.73 14.00
CA ARG A 195 13.39 15.71 14.62
C ARG A 195 12.72 17.00 15.07
N ALA A 196 11.61 17.38 14.43
CA ALA A 196 10.78 18.51 14.85
C ALA A 196 9.78 18.15 15.96
N GLY A 197 9.90 16.96 16.58
CA GLY A 197 9.04 16.49 17.66
C GLY A 197 7.65 16.04 17.18
N ARG A 198 7.47 15.82 15.88
CA ARG A 198 6.20 15.35 15.29
C ARG A 198 6.27 13.85 15.04
N ARG A 199 5.28 13.10 15.52
CA ARG A 199 5.19 11.66 15.31
C ARG A 199 5.09 11.36 13.81
N ALA A 200 5.97 10.50 13.32
CA ALA A 200 6.04 10.09 11.92
C ALA A 200 6.23 8.58 11.83
N ALA A 201 5.62 7.95 10.82
CA ALA A 201 5.66 6.51 10.65
C ALA A 201 5.69 6.08 9.19
N CYS A 202 6.24 4.89 8.94
CA CYS A 202 6.09 4.16 7.70
C CYS A 202 5.24 2.91 7.92
N PHE A 203 4.11 2.81 7.22
CA PHE A 203 3.28 1.62 7.15
C PHE A 203 3.69 0.75 5.96
N PHE A 204 4.34 -0.37 6.22
CA PHE A 204 4.74 -1.33 5.17
C PHE A 204 3.72 -2.45 5.13
N LEU A 205 2.91 -2.49 4.05
CA LEU A 205 1.98 -3.60 3.83
C LEU A 205 2.71 -4.71 3.06
N VAL A 206 3.09 -5.76 3.78
CA VAL A 206 3.77 -6.94 3.26
C VAL A 206 2.76 -7.88 2.65
N GLN A 207 2.68 -7.88 1.32
CA GLN A 207 1.70 -8.64 0.52
C GLN A 207 2.10 -10.10 0.32
N ARG A 208 2.87 -10.66 1.27
CA ARG A 208 3.46 -11.98 1.19
C ARG A 208 3.41 -12.64 2.57
N PRO A 209 2.82 -13.85 2.68
CA PRO A 209 2.65 -14.52 3.97
C PRO A 209 3.91 -15.23 4.45
N ASP A 210 4.91 -15.37 3.58
CA ASP A 210 6.15 -16.11 3.81
C ASP A 210 7.27 -15.27 4.45
N ALA A 211 6.97 -14.04 4.88
CA ALA A 211 7.89 -13.23 5.65
C ALA A 211 7.74 -13.45 7.16
N SER A 212 8.85 -13.70 7.86
CA SER A 212 8.93 -13.76 9.31
C SER A 212 9.18 -12.39 9.96
N CYS A 213 9.88 -11.51 9.25
CA CYS A 213 10.29 -10.18 9.69
C CYS A 213 10.41 -9.19 8.52
N PHE A 214 10.81 -7.94 8.79
CA PHE A 214 10.96 -6.87 7.81
C PHE A 214 12.29 -6.14 7.97
N ALA A 215 12.92 -5.78 6.86
CA ALA A 215 14.15 -4.99 6.80
C ALA A 215 14.18 -4.05 5.58
N PRO A 216 14.97 -2.96 5.59
CA PRO A 216 15.28 -2.25 4.36
C PRO A 216 16.14 -3.13 3.44
N ALA A 217 15.94 -3.02 2.13
CA ALA A 217 16.69 -3.78 1.12
C ALA A 217 18.00 -3.05 0.76
N ASP A 218 19.00 -3.12 1.63
CA ASP A 218 20.33 -2.52 1.41
C ASP A 218 21.02 -3.02 0.13
N PHE A 219 20.82 -4.30 -0.21
CA PHE A 219 21.30 -4.91 -1.46
C PHE A 219 20.61 -4.37 -2.73
N ILE A 220 19.47 -3.68 -2.60
CA ILE A 220 18.76 -3.03 -3.72
C ILE A 220 19.05 -1.53 -3.75
N ASP A 221 18.92 -0.87 -2.61
CA ASP A 221 19.08 0.58 -2.46
C ASP A 221 19.80 0.89 -1.13
N PRO A 222 21.14 0.86 -1.10
CA PRO A 222 21.90 1.08 0.13
C PRO A 222 21.66 2.49 0.70
N VAL A 223 21.42 3.48 -0.15
CA VAL A 223 21.10 4.85 0.27
C VAL A 223 19.75 4.89 0.99
N TYR A 224 18.73 4.17 0.48
CA TYR A 224 17.46 4.05 1.19
C TYR A 224 17.64 3.37 2.55
N ALA A 225 18.44 2.31 2.64
CA ALA A 225 18.70 1.62 3.90
C ALA A 225 19.38 2.54 4.93
N GLU A 226 20.42 3.28 4.54
CA GLU A 226 21.06 4.28 5.42
C GLU A 226 20.05 5.32 5.93
N LEU A 227 19.18 5.83 5.04
CA LEU A 227 18.13 6.77 5.41
C LEU A 227 17.06 6.15 6.30
N PHE A 228 16.76 4.88 6.11
CA PHE A 228 15.85 4.13 6.96
C PHE A 228 16.39 4.01 8.38
N HIS A 229 17.66 3.62 8.55
CA HIS A 229 18.28 3.55 9.87
C HIS A 229 18.37 4.94 10.53
N ALA A 230 18.73 5.98 9.77
CA ALA A 230 18.75 7.35 10.27
C ALA A 230 17.36 7.85 10.70
N ALA A 231 16.30 7.47 9.97
CA ALA A 231 14.92 7.81 10.31
C ALA A 231 14.48 7.12 11.60
N VAL A 232 14.77 5.82 11.74
CA VAL A 232 14.47 5.05 12.97
C VAL A 232 15.19 5.66 14.16
N HIS A 233 16.47 5.99 14.02
CA HIS A 233 17.24 6.65 15.09
C HIS A 233 16.68 8.04 15.45
N ALA A 234 16.08 8.75 14.49
CA ALA A 234 15.40 10.02 14.74
C ALA A 234 14.00 9.88 15.36
N GLY A 235 13.49 8.65 15.53
CA GLY A 235 12.17 8.37 16.11
C GLY A 235 11.06 8.11 15.11
N VAL A 236 11.37 7.88 13.82
CA VAL A 236 10.36 7.42 12.85
C VAL A 236 9.98 5.97 13.15
N GLU A 237 8.68 5.73 13.30
CA GLU A 237 8.17 4.40 13.62
C GLU A 237 7.99 3.54 12.35
N ILE A 238 8.28 2.25 12.46
CA ILE A 238 8.17 1.31 11.35
C ILE A 238 7.08 0.27 11.68
N TRP A 239 6.04 0.23 10.85
CA TRP A 239 4.85 -0.59 11.05
C TRP A 239 4.70 -1.60 9.90
N PRO A 240 5.48 -2.69 9.89
CA PRO A 240 5.32 -3.72 8.88
C PRO A 240 4.18 -4.66 9.28
N TYR A 241 3.16 -4.74 8.44
CA TYR A 241 2.02 -5.62 8.63
C TYR A 241 1.88 -6.58 7.46
N GLU A 242 1.64 -7.84 7.76
CA GLU A 242 1.28 -8.84 6.77
C GLU A 242 -0.11 -8.52 6.19
N ALA A 243 -0.26 -8.61 4.88
CA ALA A 243 -1.54 -8.65 4.22
C ALA A 243 -1.93 -10.11 3.95
N VAL A 244 -3.13 -10.50 4.38
CA VAL A 244 -3.68 -11.81 4.03
C VAL A 244 -4.43 -11.67 2.71
N VAL A 245 -3.78 -12.07 1.62
CA VAL A 245 -4.28 -11.92 0.25
C VAL A 245 -4.93 -13.22 -0.20
N THR A 246 -6.20 -13.15 -0.61
CA THR A 246 -6.94 -14.27 -1.20
C THR A 246 -7.59 -13.84 -2.52
N ARG A 247 -8.36 -14.74 -3.14
CA ARG A 247 -9.16 -14.39 -4.32
C ARG A 247 -10.39 -13.54 -3.98
N GLN A 248 -10.84 -13.58 -2.73
CA GLN A 248 -12.02 -12.84 -2.26
C GLN A 248 -11.68 -11.42 -1.81
N GLY A 249 -10.47 -11.22 -1.28
CA GLY A 249 -10.11 -9.91 -0.75
C GLY A 249 -8.76 -9.88 -0.04
N ILE A 250 -8.53 -8.77 0.64
CA ILE A 250 -7.34 -8.49 1.43
C ILE A 250 -7.75 -8.13 2.85
N ALA A 251 -7.19 -8.86 3.81
CA ALA A 251 -7.31 -8.58 5.24
C ALA A 251 -5.97 -8.12 5.82
N LEU A 252 -6.03 -7.43 6.96
CA LEU A 252 -4.84 -7.08 7.73
C LEU A 252 -4.47 -8.24 8.66
N GLY A 253 -3.25 -8.73 8.53
CA GLY A 253 -2.69 -9.79 9.35
C GLY A 253 -1.88 -9.26 10.53
N ARG A 254 -0.88 -10.05 10.94
CA ARG A 254 0.00 -9.74 12.07
C ARG A 254 1.00 -8.64 11.73
N ARG A 255 1.47 -7.94 12.77
CA ARG A 255 2.66 -7.10 12.68
C ARG A 255 3.92 -7.97 12.65
N LEU A 256 4.85 -7.65 11.75
CA LEU A 256 6.16 -8.30 11.68
C LEU A 256 7.17 -7.60 12.59
N LYS A 257 8.21 -8.32 13.00
CA LYS A 257 9.36 -7.69 13.67
C LYS A 257 10.20 -6.96 12.64
N VAL A 258 10.78 -5.82 13.02
CA VAL A 258 11.79 -5.16 12.21
C VAL A 258 13.17 -5.64 12.67
N VAL A 259 14.04 -6.00 11.73
CA VAL A 259 15.39 -6.49 11.99
C VAL A 259 16.45 -5.59 11.34
N GLY A 260 17.69 -5.68 11.79
CA GLY A 260 18.81 -4.86 11.30
C GLY A 260 18.94 -3.49 12.00
N HIS A 261 18.52 -3.39 13.26
CA HIS A 261 18.70 -2.20 14.09
C HIS A 261 19.85 -2.38 15.09
#